data_AF-A0A965IVY0-F1
#
_entry.id   AF-A0A965IVY0-F1
#
_cell.length_a   1.000
_cell.length_b   1.000
_cell.length_c   1.000
_cell.angle_alpha   90.00
_cell.angle_beta   90.00
_cell.angle_gamma   90.00
#
_symmetry.space_group_name_H-M   'P 1'
#
loop_
_entity.id
_entity.type
_entity.pdbx_description
1 polymer ?
#
loop_
_entity_poly.entity_id
_entity_poly.type
_entity_poly.pdbx_seq_one_letter_code
_entity_poly.pdbx_strand_id
1 'polypeptide(L)' 'TYRDTIAQAVSGLRTDTVVFSHFIAINAVIGAATGDDRVVVASLDNCSITVFDVTDNGELRLVETGGEADTLIR' A
#
# COMPACT_ATOMS: atom_id res chain seq x y z
N THR A 1 -3.66 6.94 -13.89
CA THR A 1 -2.73 5.83 -14.21
C THR A 1 -3.15 4.60 -13.42
N TYR A 2 -2.49 3.45 -13.57
CA TYR A 2 -2.80 2.28 -12.73
C TYR A 2 -2.63 2.61 -11.23
N ARG A 3 -1.59 3.41 -10.88
CA ARG A 3 -1.31 3.87 -9.52
C ARG A 3 -2.49 4.65 -8.94
N ASP A 4 -2.96 5.65 -9.68
CA ASP A 4 -4.04 6.53 -9.21
C ASP A 4 -5.36 5.77 -9.05
N THR A 5 -5.68 4.87 -9.98
CA THR A 5 -6.91 4.07 -9.90
C THR A 5 -6.89 3.12 -8.70
N ILE A 6 -5.75 2.51 -8.38
CA ILE A 6 -5.61 1.66 -7.20
C ILE A 6 -5.73 2.49 -5.92
N ALA A 7 -5.03 3.63 -5.84
CA ALA A 7 -5.10 4.50 -4.67
C ALA A 7 -6.53 5.02 -4.42
N GLN A 8 -7.24 5.44 -5.48
CA GLN A 8 -8.63 5.87 -5.39
C GLN A 8 -9.59 4.75 -4.95
N ALA A 9 -9.35 3.51 -5.41
CA ALA A 9 -10.17 2.38 -4.99
C ALA A 9 -10.02 2.12 -3.48
N VAL A 10 -8.79 2.17 -2.96
CA VAL A 10 -8.50 1.95 -1.54
C VAL A 10 -9.01 3.13 -0.69
N SER A 11 -8.80 4.38 -1.12
CA SER A 11 -9.29 5.55 -0.38
C SER A 11 -10.82 5.71 -0.39
N GLY A 12 -11.51 4.97 -1.27
CA GLY A 12 -12.97 4.91 -1.32
C GLY A 12 -13.60 3.96 -0.31
N LEU A 13 -12.81 3.10 0.37
CA LEU A 13 -13.31 2.14 1.35
C LEU A 13 -13.83 2.87 2.59
N ARG A 14 -15.00 2.45 3.11
CA ARG A 14 -15.73 3.12 4.20
C ARG A 14 -15.84 2.30 5.48
N THR A 15 -15.33 1.09 5.47
CA THR A 15 -15.35 0.16 6.60
C THR A 15 -14.04 -0.60 6.63
N ASP A 16 -13.67 -1.11 7.80
CA ASP A 16 -12.51 -1.99 7.95
C ASP A 16 -12.56 -3.12 6.92
N THR A 17 -11.50 -3.21 6.12
CA THR A 17 -11.45 -4.08 4.94
C THR A 17 -10.07 -4.70 4.82
N VAL A 18 -10.02 -6.01 4.59
CA VAL A 18 -8.80 -6.72 4.19
C VAL A 18 -8.77 -6.83 2.68
N VAL A 19 -7.72 -6.29 2.05
CA VAL A 19 -7.53 -6.34 0.60
C VAL A 19 -6.38 -7.30 0.28
N PHE A 20 -6.67 -8.36 -0.46
CA PHE A 20 -5.66 -9.25 -1.02
C PHE A 20 -5.23 -8.73 -2.38
N SER A 21 -3.92 -8.53 -2.57
CA SER A 21 -3.39 -8.01 -3.82
C SER A 21 -1.92 -8.40 -4.00
N HIS A 22 -1.25 -7.71 -4.92
CA HIS A 22 0.11 -7.98 -5.36
C HIS A 22 1.08 -6.90 -4.90
N PHE A 23 2.37 -7.25 -4.85
CA PHE A 23 3.49 -6.38 -4.45
C PHE A 23 3.43 -4.95 -5.04
N ILE A 24 3.21 -4.83 -6.35
CA ILE A 24 3.17 -3.52 -7.05
C ILE A 24 1.92 -2.72 -6.71
N ALA A 25 0.78 -3.38 -6.52
CA ALA A 25 -0.44 -2.69 -6.14
C ALA A 25 -0.35 -2.13 -4.71
N ILE A 26 0.27 -2.88 -3.79
CA ILE A 26 0.50 -2.39 -2.42
C ILE A 26 1.46 -1.21 -2.45
N ASN A 27 2.57 -1.30 -3.20
CA ASN A 27 3.51 -0.19 -3.38
C ASN A 27 2.89 1.05 -4.04
N ALA A 28 1.88 0.87 -4.91
CA ALA A 28 1.13 1.99 -5.47
C ALA A 28 0.37 2.78 -4.39
N VAL A 29 -0.25 2.09 -3.43
CA VAL A 29 -0.96 2.70 -2.30
C VAL A 29 0.03 3.35 -1.32
N ILE A 30 1.16 2.69 -1.02
CA ILE A 30 2.24 3.26 -0.20
C ILE A 30 2.71 4.58 -0.82
N GLY A 31 3.08 4.58 -2.10
CA GLY A 31 3.56 5.79 -2.77
C GLY A 31 2.52 6.91 -2.79
N ALA A 32 1.23 6.60 -2.95
CA ALA A 32 0.16 7.58 -2.84
C ALA A 32 0.03 8.17 -1.43
N ALA A 33 0.16 7.35 -0.38
CA ALA A 33 0.09 7.77 1.01
C ALA A 33 1.32 8.57 1.47
N THR A 34 2.49 8.34 0.87
CA THR A 34 3.76 8.98 1.26
C THR A 34 4.22 10.08 0.31
N GLY A 35 3.52 10.30 -0.80
CA GLY A 35 3.94 11.23 -1.86
C GLY A 35 5.18 10.79 -2.63
N ASP A 36 5.42 9.48 -2.70
CA ASP A 36 6.59 8.88 -3.39
C ASP A 36 6.17 8.32 -4.76
N ASP A 37 6.84 8.79 -5.82
CA ASP A 37 6.51 8.45 -7.21
C ASP A 37 7.20 7.19 -7.73
N ARG A 38 8.13 6.61 -6.96
CA ARG A 38 8.84 5.37 -7.32
C ARG A 38 7.86 4.20 -7.45
N VAL A 39 8.14 3.31 -8.41
CA VAL A 39 7.33 2.09 -8.62
C VAL A 39 7.44 1.14 -7.42
N VAL A 40 8.59 1.12 -6.75
CA VAL A 40 8.86 0.34 -5.54
C VAL A 40 9.34 1.31 -4.46
N VAL A 41 8.53 1.47 -3.42
CA VAL A 41 8.78 2.32 -2.26
C VAL A 41 9.26 1.47 -1.07
N ALA A 42 8.68 0.28 -0.91
CA ALA A 42 8.99 -0.69 0.14
C ALA A 42 9.20 -2.11 -0.43
N SER A 43 10.14 -2.85 0.16
CA SER A 43 10.44 -4.25 -0.18
C SER A 43 9.64 -5.20 0.70
N LEU A 44 8.40 -5.51 0.31
CA LEU A 44 7.46 -6.31 1.07
C LEU A 44 7.70 -7.83 0.91
N ASP A 45 7.67 -8.57 2.01
CA ASP A 45 7.67 -10.05 1.96
C ASP A 45 6.29 -10.62 1.57
N ASN A 46 6.28 -11.88 1.14
CA ASN A 46 5.04 -12.61 0.88
C ASN A 46 4.21 -12.71 2.17
N CYS A 47 2.90 -12.52 2.03
CA CYS A 47 1.96 -12.50 3.16
C CYS A 47 2.23 -11.42 4.22
N SER A 48 3.10 -10.44 3.94
CA SER A 48 3.23 -9.26 4.79
C SER A 48 1.95 -8.43 4.79
N ILE A 49 1.69 -7.72 5.90
CA ILE A 49 0.49 -6.91 6.12
C ILE A 49 0.89 -5.45 6.16
N THR A 50 0.41 -4.65 5.21
CA THR A 50 0.52 -3.20 5.24
C THR A 50 -0.81 -2.61 5.70
N VAL A 51 -0.79 -1.77 6.72
CA VAL A 51 -1.98 -1.16 7.33
C VAL A 51 -2.07 0.30 6.92
N PHE A 52 -3.25 0.69 6.43
CA PHE A 52 -3.58 2.07 6.09
C PHE A 52 -4.82 2.51 6.84
N ASP A 53 -4.82 3.77 7.26
CA ASP A 53 -6.03 4.50 7.63
C ASP A 53 -6.53 5.29 6.42
N VAL A 54 -7.85 5.30 6.24
CA VAL A 54 -8.53 6.22 5.32
C VAL A 54 -9.24 7.25 6.19
N THR A 55 -8.83 8.51 6.07
CA THR A 55 -9.46 9.60 6.82
C THR A 55 -10.86 9.92 6.28
N ASP A 56 -11.64 10.71 7.02
CA ASP A 56 -12.98 11.14 6.59
C ASP A 56 -12.99 11.87 5.23
N ASN A 57 -11.89 12.59 4.92
CA ASN A 57 -11.67 13.28 3.65
C ASN A 57 -11.08 12.37 2.54
N GLY A 58 -10.91 11.08 2.78
CA GLY A 58 -10.40 10.11 1.80
C GLY A 58 -8.88 10.18 1.60
N GLU A 59 -8.14 10.72 2.57
CA GLU A 59 -6.69 10.73 2.55
C GLU A 59 -6.17 9.37 3.07
N LEU A 60 -5.17 8.82 2.38
CA LEU A 60 -4.52 7.58 2.81
C LEU A 60 -3.37 7.91 3.76
N ARG A 61 -3.38 7.31 4.94
CA ARG A 61 -2.27 7.36 5.89
C ARG A 61 -1.70 5.98 6.09
N LEU A 62 -0.40 5.84 5.84
CA LEU A 62 0.32 4.61 6.12
C LEU A 62 0.55 4.51 7.63
N VAL A 63 -0.03 3.47 8.26
CA VAL A 63 0.09 3.22 9.70
C VAL A 63 1.23 2.25 9.97
N GLU A 64 1.29 1.16 9.20
CA GLU A 64 2.29 0.11 9.32
C GLU A 64 2.66 -0.42 7.95
N THR A 65 3.96 -0.57 7.66
CA THR A 65 4.45 -1.25 6.47
C THR A 65 4.56 -2.75 6.72
N GLY A 66 4.19 -3.57 5.73
CA GLY A 66 4.45 -4.99 5.78
C GLY A 66 5.92 -5.31 6.04
N GLY A 67 6.16 -6.40 6.78
CA GLY A 67 7.50 -6.91 7.05
C GLY A 67 8.36 -6.97 5.79
N GLU A 68 9.60 -6.52 5.92
CA GLU A 68 10.51 -6.45 4.79
C GLU A 68 10.98 -7.83 4.36
N ALA A 69 11.07 -8.05 3.05
CA ALA A 69 11.57 -9.30 2.49
C ALA A 69 13.06 -9.47 2.87
N ASP A 70 13.33 -10.34 3.83
CA ASP A 70 14.68 -10.68 4.29
C ASP A 70 15.27 -11.86 3.50
N THR A 71 14.87 -12.00 2.23
CA THR A 71 15.39 -13.06 1.36
C THR A 71 16.71 -12.62 0.75
N LEU A 72 17.80 -12.98 1.41
CA LEU A 72 19.14 -12.97 0.82
C LEU A 72 19.20 -14.03 -0.30
N ILE A 73 18.99 -13.62 -1.55
CA ILE A 73 19.42 -14.45 -2.70
C ILE A 73 20.94 -14.31 -2.82
N ARG A 74 21.66 -15.37 -2.46
CA ARG A 74 23.07 -15.58 -2.79
C ARG A 74 23.22 -16.41 -4.05
#